data_AF-A0A7X1ZNA5-F1
#
_entry.id   AF-A0A7X1ZNA5-F1
#
_cell.length_a   1.000
_cell.length_b   1.000
_cell.length_c   1.000
_cell.angle_alpha   90.00
_cell.angle_beta   90.00
_cell.angle_gamma   90.00
#
_symmetry.space_group_name_H-M   'P 1'
#
loop_
_entity.id
_entity.type
_entity.pdbx_description
1 polymer ?
#
loop_
_entity_poly.entity_id
_entity_poly.type
_entity_poly.pdbx_seq_one_letter_code
_entity_poly.pdbx_strand_id
1 'polypeptide(L)' 'MNDYKERFGFTLIELIIVLAIVGTVVSISVPFVSNFLFRTNLESSAEDIVSTLRWARRLAITKRKEYRVIFNPQRG' A
#
# COMPACT_ATOMS: atom_id res chain seq x y z
N MET A 1 -35.89 2.56 45.08
CA MET A 1 -34.57 2.16 45.58
C MET A 1 -34.19 0.87 44.89
N ASN A 2 -33.03 0.88 44.26
CA ASN A 2 -32.30 -0.19 43.56
C ASN A 2 -32.77 -0.60 42.15
N ASP A 3 -32.19 0.11 41.18
CA ASP A 3 -32.01 -0.33 39.80
C ASP A 3 -31.05 -1.52 39.74
N TYR A 4 -31.57 -2.72 39.49
CA TYR A 4 -30.77 -3.91 39.23
C TYR A 4 -30.21 -3.83 37.81
N LYS A 5 -29.02 -3.25 37.66
CA LYS A 5 -28.28 -3.30 36.39
C LYS A 5 -27.77 -4.72 36.18
N GLU A 6 -28.48 -5.50 35.37
CA GLU A 6 -27.98 -6.78 34.90
C GLU A 6 -26.72 -6.56 34.06
N ARG A 7 -25.59 -7.09 34.53
CA ARG A 7 -24.34 -7.11 33.78
C ARG A 7 -24.34 -8.38 32.93
N PHE A 8 -24.69 -8.25 31.65
CA PHE A 8 -24.54 -9.32 30.69
C PHE A 8 -23.05 -9.49 30.35
N GLY A 9 -22.51 -10.70 30.57
CA GLY A 9 -21.14 -11.09 30.22
C GLY A 9 -21.10 -11.89 28.93
N PHE A 10 -20.00 -11.78 28.19
CA PHE A 10 -19.75 -12.55 26.97
C PHE A 10 -19.48 -14.02 27.31
N THR A 11 -19.96 -14.93 26.47
CA THR A 11 -19.70 -16.37 26.61
C THR A 11 -18.38 -16.76 25.94
N LEU A 12 -17.78 -17.89 26.36
CA LEU A 12 -16.57 -18.42 25.71
C LEU A 12 -16.80 -18.73 24.23
N ILE A 13 -17.99 -19.22 23.88
CA ILE A 13 -18.34 -19.55 22.49
C ILE A 13 -18.42 -18.29 21.62
N GLU A 14 -18.96 -17.20 22.16
CA GLU A 14 -19.04 -15.92 21.45
C GLU A 14 -17.65 -15.37 21.14
N LEU A 15 -16.70 -15.49 22.09
CA LEU A 15 -15.31 -15.10 21.86
C LEU A 15 -14.66 -15.94 20.75
N ILE A 16 -14.89 -17.26 20.74
CA ILE A 16 -14.35 -18.16 19.71
C ILE A 16 -14.90 -17.78 18.32
N ILE A 17 -16.20 -17.49 18.23
CA ILE A 17 -16.82 -17.07 16.97
C ILE A 17 -16.24 -15.73 16.49
N VAL A 18 -16.08 -14.75 17.38
CA VAL A 18 -15.48 -13.46 17.06
C VAL A 18 -14.05 -13.63 16.54
N LEU A 19 -13.23 -14.45 17.21
CA LEU A 19 -11.85 -14.74 16.77
C LEU A 19 -11.81 -15.47 15.42
N ALA A 20 -12.74 -16.39 15.16
CA ALA A 20 -12.85 -17.07 13.87
C ALA A 20 -13.20 -16.09 12.73
N ILE A 21 -14.12 -15.16 12.97
CA ILE A 21 -14.49 -14.12 12.00
C ILE A 21 -13.31 -13.18 11.75
N VAL A 22 -12.69 -12.66 12.80
CA VAL A 22 -11.53 -11.76 12.69
C VAL A 22 -10.38 -12.45 11.95
N GLY A 23 -10.06 -13.70 12.30
CA GLY A 23 -9.04 -14.49 11.62
C GLY A 23 -9.32 -14.63 10.12
N THR A 24 -10.55 -14.96 9.75
CA THR A 24 -10.97 -15.09 8.35
C THR A 24 -10.79 -13.79 7.57
N VAL A 25 -11.23 -12.66 8.15
CA VAL A 25 -11.10 -11.33 7.53
C VAL A 25 -9.63 -10.95 7.34
N VAL A 26 -8.79 -11.16 8.37
CA VAL A 26 -7.35 -10.87 8.31
C VAL A 26 -6.68 -11.71 7.22
N SER A 27 -6.96 -13.01 7.15
CA SER A 27 -6.38 -13.91 6.14
C SER A 27 -6.65 -13.47 4.71
N ILE A 28 -7.84 -12.92 4.42
CA ILE A 28 -8.20 -12.42 3.09
C ILE A 28 -7.61 -11.02 2.84
N SER A 29 -7.46 -10.20 3.88
CA SER A 29 -7.01 -8.81 3.75
C SER A 29 -5.52 -8.68 3.44
N VAL A 30 -4.68 -9.60 3.93
CA VAL A 30 -3.22 -9.59 3.74
C VAL A 30 -2.82 -9.58 2.24
N PRO A 31 -3.26 -10.52 1.38
CA PRO A 31 -2.88 -10.52 -0.04
C PRO A 31 -3.45 -9.34 -0.84
N PHE A 32 -4.55 -8.72 -0.38
CA PHE A 32 -5.14 -7.58 -1.04
C PHE A 32 -4.25 -6.32 -0.92
N VAL A 33 -3.74 -6.06 0.28
CA VAL A 33 -2.85 -4.92 0.53
C VAL A 33 -1.51 -5.09 -0.19
N SER A 34 -0.94 -6.30 -0.20
CA SER A 34 0.33 -6.56 -0.90
C SER A 34 0.21 -6.39 -2.42
N ASN A 35 -0.87 -6.90 -3.02
CA ASN A 35 -1.12 -6.74 -4.46
C ASN A 35 -1.36 -5.28 -4.87
N PHE A 36 -2.03 -4.50 -4.02
CA PHE A 36 -2.22 -3.07 -4.25
C PHE A 36 -0.88 -2.33 -4.26
N LEU A 37 -0.05 -2.55 -3.22
CA LEU A 37 1.29 -1.95 -3.14
C LEU A 37 2.20 -2.37 -4.30
N PHE A 38 2.13 -3.63 -4.74
CA PHE A 38 2.93 -4.10 -5.87
C PHE A 38 2.55 -3.41 -7.19
N ARG A 39 1.25 -3.24 -7.44
CA ARG A 39 0.75 -2.57 -8.66
C ARG A 39 1.12 -1.10 -8.69
N THR A 40 1.01 -0.39 -7.57
CA THR A 40 1.37 1.04 -7.49
C THR A 40 2.87 1.27 -7.71
N ASN A 41 3.73 0.34 -7.28
CA ASN A 41 5.18 0.46 -7.49
C ASN A 41 5.56 0.38 -8.98
N LEU A 42 4.90 -0.47 -9.76
CA LEU A 42 5.22 -0.64 -11.18
C LEU A 42 4.79 0.58 -12.01
N GLU A 43 3.60 1.12 -11.73
CA GLU A 43 3.09 2.33 -12.37
C GLU A 43 3.93 3.56 -11.98
N SER A 44 4.22 3.73 -10.68
CA SER A 44 5.09 4.80 -10.18
C SER A 44 6.48 4.76 -10.80
N SER A 45 7.07 3.56 -10.95
CA SER A 45 8.40 3.43 -11.57
C SER A 45 8.40 3.85 -13.04
N ALA A 46 7.35 3.53 -13.78
CA ALA A 46 7.21 3.97 -15.17
C ALA A 46 7.01 5.49 -15.27
N GLU A 47 6.20 6.06 -14.38
CA GLU A 47 5.96 7.50 -14.33
C GLU A 47 7.24 8.28 -13.97
N ASP A 48 8.05 7.76 -13.05
CA ASP A 48 9.34 8.33 -12.66
C ASP A 48 10.34 8.38 -13.83
N ILE A 49 10.38 7.32 -14.65
CA ILE A 49 11.22 7.29 -15.86
C ILE A 49 10.75 8.37 -16.84
N VAL A 50 9.43 8.46 -17.09
CA VAL A 50 8.85 9.44 -18.01
C VAL A 50 9.10 10.86 -17.52
N SER A 51 8.92 11.12 -16.23
CA SER A 51 9.14 12.43 -15.62
C SER A 51 10.61 12.87 -15.74
N THR A 52 11.55 11.95 -15.50
CA THR A 52 13.00 12.16 -15.63
C THR A 52 13.38 12.48 -17.06
N LEU A 53 12.86 11.73 -18.05
CA LEU A 53 13.11 11.99 -19.47
C LEU A 53 12.55 13.35 -19.92
N ARG A 54 11.34 13.70 -19.46
CA ARG A 54 10.74 15.03 -19.73
C ARG A 54 11.58 16.16 -19.15
N TRP A 55 12.11 15.97 -17.94
CA TRP A 55 13.00 16.93 -17.31
C TRP A 55 14.33 17.09 -18.07
N ALA A 56 14.98 15.98 -18.42
CA ALA A 56 16.20 16.00 -19.22
C ALA A 56 15.99 16.66 -20.59
N ARG A 57 14.85 16.40 -21.25
CA ARG A 57 14.46 17.08 -22.49
C ARG A 57 14.34 18.59 -22.30
N ARG A 58 13.66 19.05 -21.24
CA ARG A 58 13.55 20.49 -20.94
C ARG A 58 14.92 21.12 -20.70
N LEU A 59 15.80 20.45 -19.95
CA LEU A 59 17.17 20.92 -19.73
C LEU A 59 17.96 21.04 -21.03
N ALA A 60 17.85 20.04 -21.92
CA ALA A 60 18.54 20.05 -23.20
C ALA A 60 18.09 21.21 -24.11
N ILE A 61 16.78 21.49 -24.12
CA ILE A 61 16.21 22.63 -24.87
C ILE A 61 16.70 23.96 -24.26
N THR A 62 16.56 24.14 -22.94
CA THR A 62 16.89 25.41 -22.27
C THR A 62 18.38 25.73 -22.31
N LYS A 63 19.24 24.72 -22.18
CA LYS A 63 20.70 24.89 -22.17
C LYS A 63 21.34 24.72 -23.54
N ARG A 64 20.54 24.33 -24.56
CA ARG A 64 20.99 24.06 -25.94
C ARG A 64 22.21 23.12 -25.99
N LYS A 65 22.22 22.12 -25.10
CA LYS A 65 23.29 21.13 -24.93
C LYS A 65 22.68 19.75 -24.79
N GLU A 66 23.34 18.72 -25.28
CA GLU A 66 22.88 17.34 -25.12
C GLU A 66 22.93 16.91 -23.65
N TYR A 67 21.84 16.27 -23.18
CA TYR A 67 21.75 15.63 -21.86
C TYR A 67 21.38 14.16 -22.04
N ARG A 68 22.03 13.29 -21.25
CA ARG A 68 21.79 11.85 -21.23
C ARG A 68 21.30 11.43 -19.85
N VAL A 69 20.24 10.64 -19.79
CA VAL A 69 19.76 10.00 -18.56
C VAL A 69 20.34 8.60 -18.50
N ILE A 70 20.98 8.24 -17.38
CA ILE A 70 21.55 6.92 -17.14
C ILE A 70 20.81 6.32 -15.95
N PHE A 71 19.99 5.29 -16.21
CA PHE A 71 19.33 4.52 -15.16
C PHE A 71 20.26 3.38 -14.74
N ASN A 72 20.67 3.37 -13.47
CA ASN A 72 21.43 2.26 -12.90
C ASN A 72 20.50 1.41 -12.03
N PRO A 73 20.08 0.21 -12.48
CA PRO A 73 19.17 -0.65 -11.72
C PRO A 73 19.84 -1.38 -10.53
N GLN A 74 21.01 -0.93 -10.06
CA GLN A 74 21.65 -1.52 -8.89
C GLN A 74 21.04 -1.02 -7.59
N ARG A 75 20.00 -1.71 -7.12
CA ARG A 75 19.64 -1.99 -5.71
C ARG A 75 18.27 -2.68 -5.69
N GLY A 76 18.31 -4.02 -5.65
CA GLY A 76 17.32 -4.83 -4.95
C GLY A 76 17.84 -5.11 -3.56
#